data_AF-A0A2D4KEU6-F1
#
_entry.id   AF-A0A2D4KEU6-F1
#
_cell.length_a   1.000
_cell.length_b   1.000
_cell.length_c   1.000
_cell.angle_alpha   90.00
_cell.angle_beta   90.00
_cell.angle_gamma   90.00
#
_symmetry.space_group_name_H-M   'P 1'
#
loop_
_entity.id
_entity.type
_entity.pdbx_description
1 polymer ?
#
loop_
_entity_poly.entity_id
_entity_poly.type
_entity_poly.pdbx_seq_one_letter_code
_entity_poly.pdbx_strand_id
1 'polypeptide(L)'
;MNINYNCEICGNYTYRGPKAFQRHFAEWRHAHGMRCLGIPNTAHFANVTQIEDAVSLWAKLKQQKASERWQPDTEEEYEDSSGNVVNKKTYEDLKRQGLL
;
A
#
# COMPACT_ATOMS: atom_id res chain seq x y z
N MET A 1 5.17 -37.09 8.52
CA MET A 1 4.22 -36.01 8.15
C MET A 1 4.53 -35.53 6.73
N ASN A 2 3.70 -35.88 5.75
CA ASN A 2 3.78 -35.30 4.40
C ASN A 2 2.74 -34.18 4.31
N ILE A 3 3.03 -33.02 4.91
CA ILE A 3 2.12 -31.86 4.85
C ILE A 3 2.46 -31.07 3.59
N ASN A 4 1.46 -30.82 2.77
CA ASN A 4 1.54 -30.07 1.52
C ASN A 4 0.97 -28.67 1.74
N TYR A 5 1.63 -27.65 1.19
CA TYR A 5 1.15 -26.28 1.22
C TYR A 5 1.12 -25.72 -0.20
N ASN A 6 0.11 -24.91 -0.50
CA ASN A 6 -0.16 -24.45 -1.85
C ASN A 6 0.02 -22.94 -1.89
N CYS A 7 0.63 -22.41 -2.95
CA CYS A 7 0.76 -20.96 -3.14
C CYS A 7 0.22 -20.57 -4.52
N GLU A 8 -0.88 -19.82 -4.52
CA GLU A 8 -1.57 -19.36 -5.74
C GLU A 8 -0.75 -18.30 -6.48
N ILE A 9 -0.14 -17.37 -5.75
CA ILE A 9 0.77 -16.33 -6.28
C ILE A 9 1.96 -16.96 -7.05
N CYS A 10 2.34 -18.19 -6.70
CA CYS A 10 3.40 -18.94 -7.38
C CYS A 10 2.87 -19.84 -8.53
N GLY A 11 1.63 -19.64 -9.00
CA GLY A 11 1.00 -20.47 -10.01
C GLY A 11 0.51 -21.82 -9.48
N ASN A 12 -0.13 -21.83 -8.30
CA ASN A 12 -0.61 -23.03 -7.60
C ASN A 12 0.50 -24.08 -7.31
N TYR A 13 1.72 -23.61 -7.08
CA TYR A 13 2.84 -24.50 -6.76
C TYR A 13 2.69 -25.09 -5.36
N THR A 14 2.96 -26.39 -5.23
CA THR A 14 2.90 -27.12 -3.96
C THR A 14 4.27 -27.25 -3.32
N TYR A 15 4.40 -26.74 -2.10
CA TYR A 15 5.57 -26.91 -1.24
C TYR A 15 5.36 -28.06 -0.25
N ARG A 16 6.41 -28.86 -0.03
CA ARG A 16 6.38 -29.99 0.90
C ARG A 16 7.01 -29.58 2.24
N GLY A 17 6.19 -29.52 3.27
CA GLY A 17 6.58 -29.19 4.63
C GLY A 17 6.67 -27.69 4.93
N PRO A 18 6.55 -27.32 6.22
CA PRO A 18 6.46 -25.92 6.64
C PRO A 18 7.75 -25.14 6.40
N LYS A 19 8.92 -25.77 6.51
CA LYS A 19 10.21 -25.11 6.29
C LYS A 19 10.40 -24.64 4.84
N ALA A 20 10.03 -25.48 3.87
CA ALA A 20 10.06 -25.09 2.46
C ALA A 20 9.03 -23.98 2.19
N PHE A 21 7.84 -24.11 2.77
CA PHE A 21 6.79 -23.11 2.67
C PHE A 21 7.12 -21.80 3.40
N GLN A 22 8.00 -21.75 4.40
CA GLN A 22 8.42 -20.44 4.93
C GLN A 22 9.50 -19.79 4.06
N ARG A 23 10.41 -20.58 3.49
CA ARG A 23 11.48 -20.06 2.65
C ARG A 23 10.97 -19.48 1.32
N HIS A 24 9.89 -20.03 0.77
CA HIS A 24 9.43 -19.61 -0.55
C HIS A 24 9.00 -18.14 -0.66
N PHE A 25 8.59 -17.50 0.44
CA PHE A 25 8.23 -16.07 0.45
C PHE A 25 9.42 -15.17 0.04
N ALA A 26 10.65 -15.59 0.35
CA ALA A 26 11.87 -14.89 -0.05
C ALA A 26 12.46 -15.39 -1.37
N GLU A 27 11.87 -16.41 -2.00
CA GLU A 27 12.36 -16.94 -3.27
C GLU A 27 11.93 -16.06 -4.45
N TRP A 28 12.74 -16.09 -5.50
CA TRP A 28 12.50 -15.31 -6.72
C TRP A 28 11.12 -15.59 -7.33
N ARG A 29 10.63 -16.83 -7.26
CA ARG A 29 9.32 -17.20 -7.84
C ARG A 29 8.17 -16.43 -7.18
N HIS A 30 8.16 -16.35 -5.85
CA HIS A 30 7.13 -15.59 -5.13
C HIS A 30 7.29 -14.10 -5.33
N ALA A 31 8.54 -13.59 -5.27
CA ALA A 31 8.84 -12.18 -5.53
C ALA A 31 8.41 -11.74 -6.94
N HIS A 32 8.60 -12.60 -7.94
CA HIS A 32 8.16 -12.36 -9.31
C HIS A 32 6.63 -12.35 -9.41
N GLY A 33 5.94 -13.30 -8.79
CA GLY A 33 4.47 -13.32 -8.72
C GLY A 33 3.90 -12.04 -8.10
N MET A 34 4.46 -11.61 -6.97
CA MET A 34 4.09 -10.34 -6.32
C MET A 34 4.37 -9.12 -7.22
N ARG A 35 5.50 -9.12 -7.95
CA ARG A 35 5.84 -8.06 -8.90
C ARG A 35 4.86 -7.98 -10.07
N CYS A 36 4.39 -9.12 -10.60
CA CYS A 36 3.35 -9.15 -11.64
C CYS A 36 2.01 -8.56 -11.15
N LEU A 37 1.72 -8.67 -9.86
CA LEU A 37 0.55 -8.06 -9.23
C LEU A 37 0.75 -6.56 -8.88
N GLY A 38 1.96 -6.02 -9.07
CA GLY A 38 2.30 -4.66 -8.68
C GLY A 38 2.44 -4.45 -7.17
N ILE A 39 2.64 -5.53 -6.41
CA ILE A 39 2.75 -5.52 -4.95
C ILE A 39 4.22 -5.72 -4.55
N PRO A 40 4.79 -4.86 -3.67
CA PRO A 40 6.16 -5.05 -3.20
C PRO A 40 6.25 -6.26 -2.24
N ASN A 41 7.21 -7.15 -2.46
CA ASN A 41 7.47 -8.32 -1.60
C ASN A 41 8.12 -7.91 -0.26
N THR A 42 7.30 -7.37 0.63
CA THR A 42 7.70 -6.93 1.98
C THR A 42 7.23 -7.93 3.03
N ALA A 43 7.77 -7.85 4.25
CA ALA A 43 7.40 -8.74 5.36
C ALA A 43 5.89 -8.69 5.72
N HIS A 44 5.18 -7.62 5.35
CA HIS A 44 3.72 -7.53 5.52
C HIS A 44 2.95 -8.60 4.74
N PHE A 45 3.54 -9.13 3.67
CA PHE A 45 2.95 -10.18 2.84
C PHE A 45 3.48 -11.58 3.18
N ALA A 46 4.26 -11.72 4.26
CA ALA A 46 4.66 -13.03 4.74
C ALA A 46 3.41 -13.82 5.16
N ASN A 47 3.23 -15.02 4.61
CA ASN A 47 2.06 -15.90 4.73
C ASN A 47 0.88 -15.60 3.79
N VAL A 48 0.98 -14.61 2.90
CA VAL A 48 -0.07 -14.37 1.89
C VAL A 48 0.17 -15.29 0.68
N THR A 49 -0.75 -16.22 0.44
CA THR A 49 -0.65 -17.17 -0.68
C THR A 49 -1.66 -16.93 -1.78
N GLN A 50 -2.81 -16.35 -1.44
CA GLN A 50 -3.92 -16.08 -2.35
C GLN A 50 -3.77 -14.73 -3.02
N ILE A 51 -4.12 -14.65 -4.30
CA ILE A 51 -3.98 -13.42 -5.09
C ILE A 51 -4.94 -12.34 -4.58
N GLU A 52 -6.20 -12.71 -4.35
CA GLU A 52 -7.24 -11.78 -3.88
C GLU A 52 -6.88 -11.13 -2.53
N ASP A 53 -6.30 -11.93 -1.64
CA ASP A 53 -5.91 -11.50 -0.30
C ASP A 53 -4.71 -10.53 -0.36
N ALA A 54 -3.74 -10.80 -1.24
CA ALA A 54 -2.61 -9.90 -1.49
C ALA A 54 -3.09 -8.54 -2.04
N VAL A 55 -3.97 -8.54 -3.03
CA VAL A 55 -4.52 -7.31 -3.62
C VAL A 55 -5.33 -6.52 -2.60
N SER A 56 -6.17 -7.20 -1.81
CA SER A 56 -6.99 -6.58 -0.76
C SER A 56 -6.14 -5.93 0.33
N LEU A 57 -5.09 -6.64 0.78
CA LEU A 57 -4.15 -6.11 1.77
C LEU A 57 -3.36 -4.92 1.22
N TRP A 58 -2.92 -4.99 -0.04
CA TRP A 58 -2.21 -3.90 -0.69
C TRP A 58 -3.09 -2.65 -0.86
N ALA A 59 -4.35 -2.81 -1.24
CA ALA A 59 -5.30 -1.71 -1.35
C ALA A 59 -5.50 -0.99 0.00
N LYS A 60 -5.66 -1.74 1.09
CA LYS A 60 -5.77 -1.21 2.46
C LYS A 60 -4.51 -0.47 2.88
N LEU A 61 -3.33 -1.07 2.68
CA LEU A 61 -2.04 -0.44 3.01
C LEU A 61 -1.81 0.84 2.19
N LYS A 62 -2.21 0.86 0.93
CA LYS A 62 -2.11 2.05 0.08
C LYS A 62 -3.02 3.17 0.57
N GLN A 63 -4.25 2.85 0.98
CA GLN A 63 -5.17 3.83 1.58
C GLN A 63 -4.63 4.37 2.90
N GLN A 64 -4.17 3.49 3.80
CA GLN A 64 -3.62 3.87 5.09
C GLN A 64 -2.37 4.76 4.92
N LYS A 65 -1.48 4.38 4.01
CA LYS A 65 -0.30 5.18 3.69
C LYS A 65 -0.64 6.51 3.00
N ALA A 66 -1.72 6.57 2.21
CA ALA A 66 -2.19 7.82 1.61
C ALA A 66 -2.81 8.76 2.67
N SER A 67 -3.44 8.21 3.71
CA SER A 67 -3.92 8.99 4.85
C SER A 67 -2.82 9.40 5.83
N GLU A 68 -1.77 8.59 6.00
CA GLU A 68 -0.63 8.91 6.88
C GLU A 68 0.41 9.80 6.21
N ARG A 69 0.43 9.85 4.88
CA ARG A 69 1.31 10.75 4.13
C ARG A 69 0.71 12.15 4.21
N TRP A 70 1.18 12.94 5.19
CA TRP A 70 0.94 14.38 5.30
C TRP A 70 0.95 15.00 3.90
N GLN A 71 -0.19 15.58 3.50
CA GLN A 71 -0.35 16.21 2.20
C GLN A 71 -0.06 17.70 2.38
N PRO A 72 1.15 18.21 2.06
CA PRO A 72 1.46 19.64 2.16
C PRO A 72 0.51 20.53 1.34
N ASP A 73 -0.14 19.97 0.31
CA ASP A 73 -1.14 20.69 -0.49
C ASP A 73 -2.48 20.88 0.25
N THR A 74 -2.74 20.07 1.29
CA THR A 74 -4.01 19.99 2.01
C THR A 74 -3.90 20.48 3.46
N GLU A 75 -2.71 20.47 4.06
CA GLU A 75 -2.48 20.74 5.50
C GLU A 75 -1.59 21.96 5.78
N GLU A 76 -1.26 22.77 4.76
CA GLU A 76 -0.57 24.05 4.95
C GLU A 76 -1.63 25.14 5.20
N GLU A 77 -1.93 25.36 6.48
CA GLU A 77 -2.86 26.36 6.99
C GLU A 77 -2.24 27.76 6.88
N TYR A 78 -2.83 28.63 6.05
CA TYR A 78 -2.45 30.04 5.92
C TYR A 78 -3.47 30.91 6.67
N GLU A 79 -2.98 31.80 7.51
CA GLU A 79 -3.79 32.78 8.24
C GLU A 79 -3.96 34.04 7.38
N ASP A 80 -5.20 34.44 7.10
CA ASP A 80 -5.49 35.69 6.37
C ASP A 80 -5.33 36.93 7.26
N SER A 81 -5.28 38.12 6.66
CA SER A 81 -5.15 39.41 7.35
C SER A 81 -6.25 39.71 8.39
N SER A 82 -7.36 38.96 8.34
CA SER A 82 -8.51 39.03 9.25
C SER A 82 -8.50 37.93 10.33
N GLY A 83 -7.47 37.06 10.37
CA GLY A 83 -7.32 36.01 11.38
C GLY A 83 -8.10 34.72 11.09
N ASN A 84 -8.55 34.46 9.85
CA ASN A 84 -9.15 33.17 9.50
C ASN A 84 -8.09 32.22 8.95
N VAL A 85 -8.15 30.97 9.40
CA VAL A 85 -7.28 29.89 8.95
C VAL A 85 -7.89 29.28 7.69
N VAL A 86 -7.21 29.44 6.55
CA VAL A 86 -7.64 28.91 5.25
C VAL A 86 -6.59 28.00 4.64
N ASN A 87 -7.04 26.92 3.99
CA ASN A 87 -6.16 26.04 3.25
C ASN A 87 -5.57 26.77 2.03
N LYS A 88 -4.32 26.45 1.64
CA LYS A 88 -3.59 27.09 0.53
C LYS A 88 -4.39 27.23 -0.75
N LYS A 89 -5.15 26.19 -1.12
CA LYS A 89 -6.01 26.20 -2.31
C LYS A 89 -7.13 27.24 -2.22
N THR A 90 -7.73 27.38 -1.04
CA THR A 90 -8.78 28.38 -0.77
C THR A 90 -8.18 29.78 -0.76
N TYR A 91 -6.99 29.96 -0.18
CA TYR A 91 -6.27 31.24 -0.22
C TYR A 91 -5.94 31.67 -1.65
N GLU A 92 -5.39 30.78 -2.48
CA GLU A 92 -5.07 31.09 -3.88
C GLU A 92 -6.32 31.35 -4.72
N ASP A 93 -7.41 30.63 -4.47
CA ASP A 93 -8.70 30.84 -5.15
C ASP A 93 -9.33 32.19 -4.76
N LEU A 94 -9.38 32.51 -3.46
CA LEU A 94 -9.84 33.81 -2.94
C LEU A 94 -8.99 34.96 -3.49
N LYS A 95 -7.66 34.81 -3.55
CA LYS A 95 -6.75 35.79 -4.13
C LYS A 95 -6.96 35.99 -5.63
N ARG A 96 -7.22 34.91 -6.38
CA ARG A 96 -7.54 34.98 -7.82
C ARG A 96 -8.89 35.63 -8.08
N GLN A 97 -9.85 35.46 -7.17
CA GLN A 97 -11.16 36.10 -7.23
C GLN A 97 -11.15 37.56 -6.72
N GLY A 98 -10.02 38.04 -6.19
CA GLY A 98 -9.88 39.40 -5.67
C GLY A 98 -10.61 39.64 -4.34
N LEU A 99 -10.86 38.58 -3.58
CA LEU A 99 -11.58 38.58 -2.30
C LEU A 99 -10.64 38.65 -1.08
N LEU A 100 -9.33 38.83 -1.31
CA LEU A 100 -8.25 39.01 -0.33
C LEU A 100 -7.38 40.22 -0.70
#